data_AF-A0A813HSI9-F1
#
_entry.id   AF-A0A813HSI9-F1
#
_cell.length_a   1.000
_cell.length_b   1.000
_cell.length_c   1.000
_cell.angle_alpha   90.00
_cell.angle_beta   90.00
_cell.angle_gamma   90.00
#
_symmetry.space_group_name_H-M   'P 1'
#
loop_
_entity.id
_entity.type
_entity.pdbx_description
1 polymer ?
#
loop_
_entity_poly.entity_id
_entity_poly.type
_entity_poly.pdbx_seq_one_letter_code
_entity_poly.pdbx_strand_id
1 'polypeptide(L)'
;GGRALELCKQLQQNGQAAAGLCLACPAPPQGSRSELISDLRAPVLLTWAKDDSVLPYDGHESWLQELRARQGRATIFASVEAGGHRIDKMAGLDDGLASKLADWPDLVTGPLSKMAQ
;
A
#
# COMPACT_ATOMS: atom_id res chain seq x y z
N GLY A 1 -1.46 -8.38 -4.03
CA GLY A 1 -0.30 -7.53 -3.71
C GLY A 1 0.60 -7.30 -4.91
N GLY A 2 1.52 -8.23 -5.20
CA GLY A 2 2.55 -8.08 -6.26
C GLY A 2 2.03 -7.61 -7.62
N ARG A 3 0.92 -8.17 -8.12
CA ARG A 3 0.31 -7.77 -9.39
C ARG A 3 -0.12 -6.29 -9.44
N ALA A 4 -0.51 -5.71 -8.31
CA ALA A 4 -0.93 -4.31 -8.26
C ALA A 4 0.26 -3.36 -8.47
N LEU A 5 1.47 -3.72 -8.05
CA LEU A 5 2.69 -2.97 -8.33
C LEU A 5 3.01 -2.98 -9.83
N GLU A 6 2.90 -4.16 -10.45
CA GLU A 6 3.13 -4.33 -11.89
C GLU A 6 2.15 -3.48 -12.71
N LEU A 7 0.86 -3.52 -12.36
CA LEU A 7 -0.17 -2.70 -13.00
C LEU A 7 0.10 -1.19 -12.82
N CYS A 8 0.51 -0.77 -11.63
CA CYS A 8 0.85 0.63 -11.40
C CYS A 8 2.06 1.08 -12.25
N LYS A 9 3.06 0.21 -12.41
CA LYS A 9 4.20 0.46 -13.31
C LYS A 9 3.77 0.54 -14.78
N GLN A 10 2.87 -0.34 -15.22
CA GLN A 10 2.31 -0.31 -16.57
C GLN A 10 1.51 0.97 -16.85
N LEU A 11 0.68 1.42 -15.90
CA LEU A 11 -0.02 2.71 -16.01
C LEU A 11 0.97 3.86 -16.19
N GLN A 12 2.02 3.92 -15.36
CA GLN A 12 3.09 4.92 -15.45
C GLN A 12 3.78 4.92 -16.83
N GLN A 13 4.05 3.74 -17.39
CA GLN A 13 4.66 3.60 -18.72
C GLN A 13 3.76 4.09 -19.85
N ASN A 14 2.43 3.97 -19.67
CA ASN A 14 1.43 4.46 -20.61
C ASN A 14 1.10 5.96 -20.42
N GLY A 15 1.89 6.68 -19.61
CA GLY A 15 1.66 8.10 -19.32
C GLY A 15 0.51 8.39 -18.36
N GLN A 16 -0.05 7.35 -17.72
CA GLN A 16 -1.09 7.49 -16.69
C GLN A 16 -0.47 7.40 -15.30
N ALA A 17 -1.04 8.10 -14.32
CA ALA A 17 -0.60 8.02 -12.93
C ALA A 17 -1.74 7.52 -12.05
N ALA A 18 -1.47 6.51 -11.22
CA ALA A 18 -2.38 6.15 -10.16
C ALA A 18 -2.35 7.23 -9.08
N ALA A 19 -3.52 7.68 -8.62
CA ALA A 19 -3.64 8.64 -7.52
C ALA A 19 -3.08 8.07 -6.20
N GLY A 20 -3.16 6.75 -6.02
CA GLY A 20 -2.58 6.01 -4.91
C GLY A 20 -2.64 4.50 -5.16
N LEU A 21 -1.89 3.75 -4.37
CA LEU A 21 -1.86 2.29 -4.41
C LEU A 21 -2.10 1.69 -3.02
N CYS A 22 -3.17 0.90 -2.89
CA CYS A 22 -3.42 0.13 -1.67
C CYS A 22 -2.87 -1.30 -1.82
N LEU A 23 -2.05 -1.72 -0.87
CA LEU A 23 -1.49 -3.07 -0.75
C LEU A 23 -2.00 -3.70 0.53
N ALA A 24 -2.91 -4.67 0.41
CA ALA A 24 -3.38 -5.49 1.53
C ALA A 24 -2.63 -6.82 1.55
N CYS A 25 -1.90 -7.09 2.64
CA CYS A 25 -1.08 -8.30 2.86
C CYS A 25 -0.39 -8.78 1.58
N PRO A 26 0.45 -7.96 0.93
CA PRO A 26 0.98 -8.29 -0.39
C PRO A 26 1.96 -9.48 -0.32
N ALA A 27 1.63 -10.55 -1.04
CA ALA A 27 2.62 -11.57 -1.39
C ALA A 27 3.76 -10.94 -2.23
N PRO A 28 5.00 -11.46 -2.11
CA PRO A 28 6.12 -11.06 -2.97
C PRO A 28 5.75 -11.16 -4.46
N PRO A 29 6.12 -10.19 -5.30
CA PRO A 29 5.93 -10.28 -6.74
C PRO A 29 6.83 -11.37 -7.34
N GLN A 30 6.51 -11.83 -8.56
CA GLN A 30 7.33 -12.83 -9.27
C GLN A 30 8.67 -12.26 -9.78
N GLY A 31 8.85 -10.94 -9.76
CA GLY A 31 10.09 -10.25 -10.12
C GLY A 31 10.76 -9.54 -8.94
N SER A 32 11.71 -8.67 -9.26
CA SER A 32 12.42 -7.86 -8.26
C SER A 32 11.47 -6.86 -7.60
N ARG A 33 11.06 -7.17 -6.36
CA ARG A 33 10.21 -6.30 -5.53
C ARG A 33 10.81 -4.90 -5.40
N SER A 34 12.11 -4.83 -5.12
CA SER A 34 12.79 -3.58 -4.86
C SER A 34 12.82 -2.66 -6.08
N GLU A 35 12.99 -3.22 -7.30
CA GLU A 35 12.90 -2.46 -8.55
C GLU A 35 11.48 -1.93 -8.81
N LEU A 36 10.46 -2.76 -8.56
CA LEU A 36 9.07 -2.33 -8.71
C LEU A 36 8.70 -1.23 -7.71
N ILE A 37 9.24 -1.31 -6.49
CA ILE A 37 9.01 -0.32 -5.45
C ILE A 37 9.78 0.97 -5.77
N SER A 38 11.05 0.91 -6.16
CA SER A 38 11.87 2.11 -6.41
C SER A 38 11.30 3.01 -7.50
N ASP A 39 10.70 2.42 -8.53
CA ASP A 39 10.08 3.15 -9.64
C ASP A 39 8.66 3.65 -9.34
N LEU A 40 8.07 3.24 -8.21
CA LEU A 40 6.69 3.58 -7.88
C LEU A 40 6.56 5.05 -7.49
N ARG A 41 5.74 5.79 -8.24
CA ARG A 41 5.47 7.22 -8.00
C ARG A 41 4.22 7.46 -7.17
N ALA A 42 3.31 6.49 -7.15
CA ALA A 42 2.07 6.60 -6.39
C ALA A 42 2.34 6.53 -4.87
N PRO A 43 1.63 7.33 -4.05
CA PRO A 43 1.57 7.14 -2.62
C PRO A 43 0.96 5.77 -2.28
N VAL A 44 1.45 5.14 -1.20
CA VAL A 44 1.07 3.77 -0.85
C VAL A 44 0.37 3.71 0.50
N LEU A 45 -0.74 2.98 0.56
CA LEU A 45 -1.34 2.48 1.79
C LEU A 45 -1.00 0.99 1.88
N LEU A 46 -0.16 0.61 2.85
CA LEU A 46 0.10 -0.77 3.19
C LEU A 46 -0.79 -1.15 4.38
N THR A 47 -1.53 -2.25 4.30
CA THR A 47 -2.33 -2.75 5.42
C THR A 47 -2.12 -4.24 5.64
N TRP A 48 -2.16 -4.64 6.91
CA TRP A 48 -1.93 -6.01 7.35
C TRP A 48 -2.71 -6.29 8.63
N ALA A 49 -3.35 -7.47 8.69
CA ALA A 49 -4.01 -7.94 9.90
C ALA A 49 -3.06 -8.80 10.74
N LYS A 50 -3.03 -8.58 12.06
CA LYS A 50 -2.16 -9.35 12.97
C LYS A 50 -2.52 -10.83 13.04
N ASP A 51 -3.77 -11.18 12.73
CA ASP A 51 -4.29 -12.55 12.67
C ASP A 51 -4.20 -13.19 11.27
N ASP A 52 -3.44 -12.61 10.33
CA ASP A 52 -3.23 -13.21 9.01
C ASP A 52 -2.47 -14.55 9.11
N SER A 53 -3.20 -15.64 8.88
CA SER A 53 -2.67 -17.01 8.88
C SER A 53 -2.09 -17.45 7.54
N VAL A 54 -2.19 -16.63 6.49
CA VAL A 54 -1.67 -16.93 5.13
C VAL A 54 -0.29 -16.30 4.96
N LEU A 55 -0.16 -15.02 5.30
CA LEU A 55 1.12 -14.32 5.33
C LEU A 55 1.36 -13.74 6.73
N PRO A 56 2.43 -14.16 7.43
CA PRO A 56 2.70 -13.69 8.78
C PRO A 56 2.78 -12.18 8.87
N TYR A 57 2.21 -11.61 9.94
CA TYR A 57 2.16 -10.17 10.17
C TYR A 57 3.54 -9.53 10.00
N ASP A 58 4.60 -10.09 10.58
CA ASP A 58 5.98 -9.56 10.50
C ASP A 58 6.52 -9.41 9.07
N GLY A 59 5.91 -10.07 8.08
CA GLY A 59 6.21 -9.87 6.67
C GLY A 59 6.08 -8.41 6.22
N HIS A 60 5.22 -7.63 6.89
CA HIS A 60 5.00 -6.20 6.59
C HIS A 60 6.26 -5.35 6.77
N GLU A 61 7.19 -5.72 7.67
CA GLU A 61 8.35 -4.86 7.99
C GLU A 61 9.26 -4.66 6.78
N SER A 62 9.60 -5.76 6.08
CA SER A 62 10.44 -5.70 4.88
C SER A 62 9.81 -4.86 3.78
N TRP A 63 8.48 -4.95 3.63
CA TRP A 63 7.72 -4.13 2.70
C TRP A 63 7.77 -2.66 3.10
N LEU A 64 7.54 -2.35 4.37
CA LEU A 64 7.50 -1.00 4.88
C LEU A 64 8.85 -0.30 4.76
N GLN A 65 9.95 -1.02 5.01
CA GLN A 65 11.31 -0.52 4.81
C GLN A 65 11.56 -0.12 3.35
N GLU A 66 11.28 -1.00 2.39
CA GLU A 66 11.48 -0.71 0.97
C GLU A 66 10.57 0.43 0.48
N LEU A 67 9.30 0.44 0.88
CA LEU A 67 8.35 1.49 0.50
C LEU A 67 8.74 2.87 1.07
N ARG A 68 9.28 2.93 2.29
CA ARG A 68 9.75 4.17 2.92
C ARG A 68 11.11 4.65 2.43
N ALA A 69 11.94 3.77 1.87
CA ALA A 69 13.21 4.15 1.26
C ALA A 69 13.05 5.03 0.01
N ARG A 70 11.83 5.13 -0.54
CA ARG A 70 11.52 5.97 -1.70
C ARG A 70 11.54 7.46 -1.32
N GLN A 71 12.40 8.22 -1.99
CA GLN A 71 12.50 9.66 -1.76
C GLN A 71 11.25 10.40 -2.27
N GLY A 72 10.72 11.29 -1.43
CA GLY A 72 9.61 12.18 -1.81
C GLY A 72 8.25 11.49 -2.00
N ARG A 73 8.11 10.21 -1.60
CA ARG A 73 6.86 9.45 -1.76
C ARG A 73 6.30 9.00 -0.42
N ALA A 74 4.98 9.12 -0.29
CA ALA A 74 4.28 8.79 0.91
C ALA A 74 4.05 7.28 1.05
N THR A 75 4.23 6.78 2.27
CA THR A 75 3.83 5.42 2.64
C THR A 75 3.11 5.48 3.99
N ILE A 76 1.83 5.13 3.99
CA ILE A 76 1.02 4.94 5.19
C ILE A 76 0.99 3.44 5.49
N PHE A 77 1.18 3.09 6.76
CA PHE A 77 0.96 1.73 7.24
C PHE A 77 -0.25 1.71 8.17
N ALA A 78 -1.23 0.87 7.85
CA ALA A 78 -2.43 0.63 8.63
C ALA A 78 -2.44 -0.82 9.12
N SER A 79 -1.89 -1.05 10.30
CA SER A 79 -2.06 -2.30 11.04
C SER A 79 -3.49 -2.42 11.54
N VAL A 80 -4.09 -3.60 11.42
CA VAL A 80 -5.38 -3.92 12.06
C VAL A 80 -5.24 -5.16 12.94
N GLU A 81 -6.02 -5.25 14.00
CA GLU A 81 -5.93 -6.38 14.94
C GLU A 81 -6.46 -7.69 14.35
N ALA A 82 -7.51 -7.61 13.51
CA ALA A 82 -8.20 -8.77 12.98
C ALA A 82 -8.69 -8.55 11.55
N GLY A 83 -8.94 -9.66 10.83
CA GLY A 83 -9.44 -9.66 9.46
C GLY A 83 -8.83 -10.73 8.57
N GLY A 84 -7.77 -11.39 9.03
CA GLY A 84 -7.03 -12.42 8.29
C GLY A 84 -6.50 -11.89 6.96
N HIS A 85 -6.40 -12.76 5.95
CA HIS A 85 -5.93 -12.39 4.60
C HIS A 85 -7.01 -11.76 3.70
N ARG A 86 -7.91 -10.94 4.27
CA ARG A 86 -9.13 -10.47 3.61
C ARG A 86 -9.37 -8.99 3.85
N ILE A 87 -9.10 -8.17 2.83
CA ILE A 87 -9.23 -6.70 2.93
C ILE A 87 -10.65 -6.24 3.25
N ASP A 88 -11.66 -6.95 2.75
CA ASP A 88 -13.07 -6.71 3.05
C ASP A 88 -13.37 -6.90 4.54
N LYS A 89 -12.78 -7.92 5.17
CA LYS A 89 -12.93 -8.16 6.60
C LYS A 89 -12.15 -7.16 7.45
N MET A 90 -10.93 -6.82 7.05
CA MET A 90 -10.13 -5.80 7.72
C MET A 90 -10.88 -4.46 7.76
N ALA A 91 -11.43 -4.03 6.62
CA ALA A 91 -12.20 -2.79 6.54
C ALA A 91 -13.50 -2.85 7.35
N GLY A 92 -14.17 -4.01 7.40
CA GLY A 92 -15.38 -4.19 8.21
C GLY A 92 -15.14 -4.21 9.73
N LEU A 93 -13.89 -4.35 10.18
CA LEU A 93 -13.51 -4.43 11.59
C LEU A 93 -12.71 -3.20 12.08
N ASP A 94 -12.21 -2.38 11.16
CA ASP A 94 -11.44 -1.17 11.46
C ASP A 94 -11.99 0.02 10.66
N ASP A 95 -12.78 0.87 11.33
CA ASP A 95 -13.37 2.09 10.75
C ASP A 95 -12.30 3.04 10.19
N GLY A 96 -11.11 3.04 10.81
CA GLY A 96 -9.97 3.83 10.38
C GLY A 96 -9.42 3.40 9.02
N LEU A 97 -9.38 2.10 8.75
CA LEU A 97 -9.00 1.53 7.46
C LEU A 97 -10.13 1.71 6.44
N ALA A 98 -11.39 1.50 6.83
CA ALA A 98 -12.55 1.72 5.96
C ALA A 98 -12.57 3.14 5.38
N SER A 99 -12.39 4.17 6.22
CA SER A 99 -12.33 5.56 5.78
C SER A 99 -11.13 5.83 4.86
N LYS A 100 -9.95 5.26 5.15
CA LYS A 100 -8.77 5.38 4.27
C LYS A 100 -8.98 4.74 2.90
N LEU A 101 -9.74 3.64 2.82
CA LEU A 101 -10.05 2.96 1.55
C LEU A 101 -11.13 3.68 0.74
N ALA A 102 -12.13 4.25 1.41
CA ALA A 102 -13.25 4.93 0.75
C ALA A 102 -12.86 6.33 0.23
N ASP A 103 -12.27 7.14 1.10
CA ASP A 103 -12.08 8.57 0.84
C ASP A 103 -10.60 8.96 0.66
N TRP A 104 -9.70 8.08 1.11
CA TRP A 104 -8.25 8.31 1.24
C TRP A 104 -7.88 9.78 1.47
N PRO A 105 -8.36 10.38 2.58
CA PRO A 105 -8.28 11.82 2.83
C PRO A 105 -6.84 12.33 2.84
N ASP A 106 -5.88 11.48 3.20
CA ASP A 106 -4.46 11.80 3.17
C ASP A 106 -3.93 12.17 1.77
N LEU A 107 -4.55 11.67 0.70
CA LEU A 107 -4.21 12.03 -0.69
C LEU A 107 -4.74 13.42 -1.07
N VAL A 108 -5.90 13.81 -0.55
CA VAL A 108 -6.63 15.00 -0.99
C VAL A 108 -6.33 16.20 -0.08
N THR A 109 -6.29 15.99 1.24
CA THR A 109 -6.24 17.05 2.25
C THR A 109 -5.08 16.93 3.24
N GLY A 110 -4.36 15.80 3.26
CA GLY A 110 -3.32 15.49 4.25
C GLY A 110 -1.89 15.93 3.88
N PRO A 111 -0.89 15.61 4.72
CA PRO A 111 0.52 15.96 4.48
C PRO A 111 1.10 15.41 3.16
N LEU A 112 0.41 14.47 2.50
CA LEU A 112 0.86 13.87 1.24
C LEU A 112 0.56 14.76 0.02
N SER A 113 -0.46 15.63 0.09
CA SER A 113 -0.76 16.58 -0.98
C SER A 113 0.30 17.68 -1.12
N LYS A 114 1.03 17.98 -0.04
CA LYS A 114 2.12 18.98 0.00
C LYS A 114 3.47 18.46 -0.51
N MET A 115 3.63 17.14 -0.68
CA MET A 115 4.87 16.54 -1.23
C MET A 115 4.87 16.44 -2.77
N ALA A 116 3.75 16.81 -3.42
CA ALA A 116 3.57 16.74 -4.86
C ALA A 116 3.73 18.09 -5.60
N GLN A 117 4.18 19.15 -4.90
CA GLN A 117 4.45 20.48 -5.47
C GLN A 117 5.94 20.75 -5.60
#